data_AF-A0A4R7CQC0-F1
#
_entry.id   AF-A0A4R7CQC0-F1
#
_cell.length_a   1.000
_cell.length_b   1.000
_cell.length_c   1.000
_cell.angle_alpha   90.00
_cell.angle_beta   90.00
_cell.angle_gamma   90.00
#
_symmetry.space_group_name_H-M   'P 1'
#
loop_
_entity.id
_entity.type
_entity.pdbx_description
1 polymer ?
#
loop_
_entity_poly.entity_id
_entity_poly.type
_entity_poly.pdbx_seq_one_letter_code
_entity_poly.pdbx_strand_id
1 'polypeptide(L)'
;MLQSKYKQPGIGMELTTVRALPKMLKEQYPSLVADYYRLDGLTCIVSNGTAVYEENVSLGDPSLLKMFGFQMLAGDAQTALSSPTNVVVKEEVALKYFGKTDVIGQQLSVRNFAGDIQNFEITAVVKSVGQNSVMELMPSMQTGIFLPISSESISDEI
;
A
#
# COMPACT_ATOMS: atom_id res chain seq x y z
N MET A 1 2.23 -10.10 -20.07
CA MET A 1 1.30 -9.61 -19.04
C MET A 1 -0.12 -9.69 -19.58
N LEU A 2 -1.11 -10.06 -18.78
CA LEU A 2 -2.51 -9.84 -19.16
C LEU A 2 -2.75 -8.33 -19.22
N GLN A 3 -3.24 -7.84 -20.36
CA GLN A 3 -3.56 -6.44 -20.57
C GLN A 3 -5.08 -6.29 -20.68
N SER A 4 -5.62 -5.29 -19.99
CA SER A 4 -7.03 -4.93 -20.14
C SER A 4 -7.20 -4.10 -21.40
N LYS A 5 -7.97 -4.60 -22.38
CA LYS A 5 -8.44 -3.79 -23.50
C LYS A 5 -9.74 -3.10 -23.12
N TYR A 6 -9.63 -1.84 -22.70
CA TYR A 6 -10.80 -1.00 -22.45
C TYR A 6 -11.51 -0.65 -23.76
N LYS A 7 -12.84 -0.58 -23.72
CA LYS A 7 -13.66 -0.14 -24.88
C LYS A 7 -13.38 1.31 -25.28
N GLN A 8 -12.91 2.13 -24.34
CA GLN A 8 -12.49 3.50 -24.55
C GLN A 8 -11.03 3.62 -24.08
N PRO A 9 -10.10 4.05 -24.94
CA PRO A 9 -8.71 4.29 -24.55
C PRO A 9 -8.61 5.31 -23.40
N GLY A 10 -7.70 5.07 -22.45
CA GLY A 10 -7.41 6.03 -21.37
C GLY A 10 -8.32 5.97 -20.13
N ILE A 11 -9.28 5.02 -20.05
CA ILE A 11 -10.22 4.91 -18.91
C ILE A 11 -9.67 4.06 -17.76
N GLY A 12 -8.56 3.35 -17.98
CA GLY A 12 -7.89 2.63 -16.92
C GLY A 12 -6.46 2.25 -17.31
N MET A 13 -5.71 1.80 -16.31
CA MET A 13 -4.33 1.35 -16.53
C MET A 13 -4.33 0.10 -17.41
N GLU A 14 -3.45 0.04 -18.42
CA GLU A 14 -3.40 -1.11 -19.34
C GLU A 14 -3.05 -2.42 -18.63
N LEU A 15 -2.40 -2.33 -17.46
CA LEU A 15 -1.99 -3.43 -16.59
C LEU A 15 -2.97 -3.69 -15.43
N THR A 16 -4.28 -3.70 -15.67
CA THR A 16 -5.25 -4.10 -14.63
C THR A 16 -5.68 -5.56 -14.74
N THR A 17 -6.08 -6.10 -13.60
CA THR A 17 -6.76 -7.39 -13.48
C THR A 17 -7.97 -7.19 -12.56
N VAL A 18 -9.02 -8.00 -12.73
CA VAL A 18 -10.19 -7.95 -11.84
C VAL A 18 -9.79 -8.25 -10.39
N ARG A 19 -10.25 -7.42 -9.44
CA ARG A 19 -9.88 -7.46 -8.01
C ARG A 19 -9.98 -8.85 -7.37
N ALA A 20 -10.93 -9.68 -7.79
CA ALA A 20 -11.18 -11.01 -7.25
C ALA A 20 -10.24 -12.10 -7.79
N LEU A 21 -9.58 -11.90 -8.95
CA LEU A 21 -8.81 -12.94 -9.62
C LEU A 21 -7.65 -13.49 -8.78
N PRO A 22 -6.78 -12.66 -8.17
CA PRO A 22 -5.62 -13.18 -7.44
C PRO A 22 -6.04 -14.05 -6.24
N LYS A 23 -7.05 -13.61 -5.49
CA LYS A 23 -7.65 -14.37 -4.38
C LYS A 23 -8.23 -15.70 -4.86
N MET A 24 -9.04 -15.67 -5.92
CA MET A 24 -9.65 -16.88 -6.49
C MET A 24 -8.59 -17.88 -6.97
N LEU A 25 -7.50 -17.41 -7.60
CA LEU A 25 -6.40 -18.29 -8.03
C LEU A 25 -5.72 -18.97 -6.84
N LYS A 26 -5.50 -18.24 -5.74
CA LYS A 26 -4.94 -18.80 -4.51
C LYS A 26 -5.86 -19.84 -3.87
N GLU A 27 -7.17 -19.59 -3.85
CA GLU A 27 -8.17 -20.49 -3.27
C GLU A 27 -8.40 -21.75 -4.12
N GLN A 28 -8.48 -21.61 -5.45
CA GLN A 28 -8.79 -22.72 -6.36
C GLN A 28 -7.56 -23.55 -6.74
N TYR A 29 -6.36 -22.96 -6.72
CA TYR A 29 -5.11 -23.63 -7.12
C TYR A 29 -4.02 -23.50 -6.06
N PRO A 30 -4.25 -23.92 -4.80
CA PRO A 30 -3.33 -23.67 -3.69
C PRO A 30 -1.95 -24.35 -3.83
N SER A 31 -1.85 -25.41 -4.63
CA SER A 31 -0.59 -26.07 -4.96
C SER A 31 0.24 -25.36 -6.04
N LEU A 32 -0.38 -24.47 -6.81
CA LEU A 32 0.26 -23.71 -7.89
C LEU A 32 0.50 -22.25 -7.52
N VAL A 33 -0.33 -21.70 -6.63
CA VAL A 33 -0.27 -20.29 -6.22
C VAL A 33 0.11 -20.23 -4.74
N ALA A 34 1.35 -19.86 -4.48
CA ALA A 34 1.90 -19.77 -3.12
C ALA A 34 1.30 -18.61 -2.33
N ASP A 35 1.13 -17.45 -2.95
CA ASP A 35 0.46 -16.28 -2.37
C ASP A 35 0.14 -15.26 -3.49
N TYR A 36 -0.54 -14.17 -3.16
CA TYR A 36 -0.82 -13.09 -4.09
C TYR A 36 -0.71 -11.73 -3.40
N TYR A 37 -0.49 -10.68 -4.20
CA TYR A 37 -0.58 -9.30 -3.77
C TYR A 37 -1.29 -8.49 -4.85
N ARG A 38 -2.23 -7.65 -4.43
CA ARG A 38 -2.86 -6.63 -5.28
C ARG A 38 -2.18 -5.30 -5.03
N LEU A 39 -1.83 -4.64 -6.14
CA LEU A 39 -1.31 -3.30 -6.13
C LEU A 39 -2.43 -2.37 -6.63
N ASP A 40 -2.85 -1.46 -5.77
CA ASP A 40 -3.72 -0.34 -6.14
C ASP A 40 -3.11 0.95 -5.61
N GLY A 41 -3.06 1.98 -6.44
CA GLY A 41 -2.38 3.24 -6.16
C GLY A 41 -3.38 4.39 -6.12
N LEU A 42 -3.39 5.14 -5.02
CA LEU A 42 -4.28 6.26 -4.79
C LEU A 42 -3.47 7.51 -4.47
N THR A 43 -3.94 8.67 -4.91
CA THR A 43 -3.44 9.95 -4.43
C THR A 43 -4.30 10.37 -3.22
N CYS A 44 -3.66 10.63 -2.08
CA CYS A 44 -4.32 11.00 -0.84
C CYS A 44 -3.63 12.20 -0.19
N ILE A 45 -4.35 12.93 0.66
CA ILE A 45 -3.73 13.94 1.53
C ILE A 45 -3.34 13.27 2.84
N VAL A 46 -2.05 13.30 3.17
CA VAL A 46 -1.49 12.63 4.35
C VAL A 46 -0.89 13.66 5.31
N SER A 47 -1.22 13.53 6.60
CA SER A 47 -0.84 14.45 7.66
C SER A 47 -0.34 13.74 8.91
N ASN A 48 0.64 14.31 9.62
CA ASN A 48 0.98 13.90 11.00
C ASN A 48 0.48 14.89 12.06
N GLY A 49 -0.42 15.81 11.67
CA GLY A 49 -0.93 16.91 12.50
C GLY A 49 -0.14 18.22 12.39
N THR A 50 1.12 18.18 11.94
CA THR A 50 1.96 19.38 11.73
C THR A 50 2.35 19.59 10.28
N ALA A 51 2.70 18.50 9.58
CA ALA A 51 3.04 18.48 8.18
C ALA A 51 1.91 17.81 7.38
N VAL A 52 1.59 18.36 6.21
CA VAL A 52 0.52 17.90 5.31
C VAL A 52 1.06 17.88 3.90
N TYR A 53 0.93 16.73 3.22
CA TYR A 53 1.36 16.56 1.83
C TYR A 53 0.35 15.74 1.04
N GLU A 54 0.32 15.98 -0.27
CA GLU A 54 -0.25 15.03 -1.21
C GLU A 54 0.75 13.89 -1.42
N GLU A 55 0.29 12.65 -1.26
CA GLU A 55 1.11 11.45 -1.35
C GLU A 55 0.46 10.40 -2.25
N ASN A 56 1.29 9.64 -2.96
CA ASN A 56 0.87 8.39 -3.56
C ASN A 56 0.90 7.31 -2.48
N VAL A 57 -0.26 6.70 -2.24
CA VAL A 57 -0.49 5.66 -1.25
C VAL A 57 -0.84 4.38 -1.99
N SER A 58 -0.21 3.26 -1.64
CA SER A 58 -0.60 1.96 -2.18
C SER A 58 -1.48 1.20 -1.19
N LEU A 59 -2.65 0.76 -1.66
CA LEU A 59 -3.42 -0.28 -0.99
C LEU A 59 -2.80 -1.62 -1.33
N GLY A 60 -2.53 -2.42 -0.30
CA GLY A 60 -1.79 -3.66 -0.41
C GLY A 60 -2.34 -4.80 0.44
N ASP A 61 -2.11 -6.02 -0.02
CA ASP A 61 -2.36 -7.23 0.78
C ASP A 61 -1.25 -7.42 1.84
N PRO A 62 -1.55 -7.98 3.03
CA PRO A 62 -0.55 -8.23 4.08
C PRO A 62 0.56 -9.20 3.68
N SER A 63 0.34 -9.99 2.64
CA SER A 63 1.33 -10.88 2.00
C SER A 63 2.53 -10.11 1.46
N LEU A 64 2.38 -8.81 1.21
CA LEU A 64 3.36 -8.00 0.51
C LEU A 64 4.78 -8.14 1.05
N LEU A 65 4.92 -7.88 2.34
CA LEU A 65 6.23 -7.78 2.99
C LEU A 65 6.92 -9.15 3.01
N LYS A 66 6.13 -10.23 3.08
CA LYS A 66 6.59 -11.62 3.14
C LYS A 66 7.03 -12.12 1.77
N MET A 67 6.30 -11.75 0.71
CA MET A 67 6.56 -12.23 -0.65
C MET A 67 7.84 -11.65 -1.25
N PHE A 68 8.12 -10.38 -1.00
CA PHE A 68 9.18 -9.65 -1.71
C PHE A 68 10.42 -9.31 -0.86
N GLY A 69 10.48 -9.79 0.38
CA GLY A 69 11.69 -9.73 1.21
C GLY A 69 12.15 -8.31 1.53
N PHE A 70 11.22 -7.42 1.88
CA PHE A 70 11.56 -6.04 2.26
C PHE A 70 12.51 -6.03 3.46
N GLN A 71 13.54 -5.19 3.40
CA GLN A 71 14.40 -4.96 4.55
C GLN A 71 13.65 -4.09 5.57
N MET A 72 13.27 -4.70 6.69
CA MET A 72 12.63 -4.01 7.81
C MET A 72 13.68 -3.19 8.57
N LEU A 73 13.40 -1.90 8.78
CA LEU A 73 14.14 -1.04 9.70
C LEU A 73 13.52 -1.07 11.11
N ALA A 74 12.19 -1.20 11.18
CA ALA A 74 11.44 -1.37 12.42
C ALA A 74 10.11 -2.11 12.15
N GLY A 75 9.56 -2.78 13.18
CA GLY A 75 8.31 -3.55 13.10
C GLY A 75 8.50 -4.99 12.62
N ASP A 76 7.38 -5.72 12.52
CA ASP A 76 7.35 -7.12 12.09
C ASP A 76 6.56 -7.27 10.77
N ALA A 77 7.22 -7.79 9.74
CA ALA A 77 6.62 -8.05 8.43
C ALA A 77 5.40 -8.99 8.48
N GLN A 78 5.25 -9.79 9.54
CA GLN A 78 4.13 -10.70 9.73
C GLN A 78 2.84 -10.00 10.16
N THR A 79 2.95 -8.89 10.89
CA THR A 79 1.82 -8.20 11.55
C THR A 79 1.63 -6.75 11.09
N ALA A 80 2.60 -6.17 10.38
CA ALA A 80 2.58 -4.75 10.02
C ALA A 80 1.38 -4.28 9.18
N LEU A 81 0.68 -5.17 8.48
CA LEU A 81 -0.54 -4.84 7.71
C LEU A 81 -1.75 -5.67 8.16
N SER A 82 -1.74 -6.24 9.37
CA SER A 82 -2.80 -7.16 9.81
C SER A 82 -4.09 -6.49 10.29
N SER A 83 -4.08 -5.17 10.54
CA SER A 83 -5.25 -4.40 10.98
C SER A 83 -5.59 -3.31 9.95
N PRO A 84 -6.88 -3.00 9.69
CA PRO A 84 -7.30 -1.90 8.81
C PRO A 84 -6.76 -0.52 9.18
N THR A 85 -6.27 -0.33 10.40
CA THR A 85 -5.72 0.93 10.90
C THR A 85 -4.20 0.93 10.99
N ASN A 86 -3.52 -0.06 10.41
CA ASN A 86 -2.06 -0.07 10.37
C ASN A 86 -1.55 0.56 9.08
N VAL A 87 -0.37 1.18 9.14
CA VAL A 87 0.36 1.64 7.96
C VAL A 87 1.81 1.20 8.03
N VAL A 88 2.37 0.92 6.85
CA VAL A 88 3.80 0.70 6.66
C VAL A 88 4.36 1.83 5.83
N VAL A 89 5.47 2.40 6.27
CA VAL A 89 6.11 3.52 5.59
C VAL A 89 7.54 3.18 5.17
N LYS A 90 8.00 3.77 4.07
CA LYS A 90 9.43 3.76 3.72
C LYS A 90 10.21 4.71 4.63
N GLU A 91 11.50 4.47 4.72
CA GLU A 91 12.49 5.31 5.43
C GLU A 91 12.34 6.79 5.08
N GLU A 92 12.22 7.14 3.81
CA GLU A 92 12.07 8.52 3.35
C GLU A 92 10.79 9.20 3.85
N VAL A 93 9.69 8.46 4.00
CA VAL A 93 8.44 8.99 4.54
C VAL A 93 8.56 9.22 6.04
N ALA A 94 9.17 8.28 6.77
CA ALA A 94 9.44 8.45 8.19
C ALA A 94 10.29 9.71 8.45
N LEU A 95 11.34 9.91 7.65
CA LEU A 95 12.17 11.11 7.69
C LEU A 95 11.40 12.37 7.30
N LYS A 96 10.58 12.32 6.25
CA LYS A 96 9.79 13.46 5.77
C LYS A 96 8.80 13.98 6.81
N TYR A 97 8.09 13.08 7.49
CA TYR A 97 7.05 13.47 8.45
C TYR A 97 7.60 13.68 9.87
N PHE A 98 8.56 12.86 10.32
CA PHE A 98 8.97 12.84 11.73
C PHE A 98 10.45 13.17 11.95
N GLY A 99 11.25 13.34 10.89
CA GLY A 99 12.68 13.62 10.98
C GLY A 99 13.54 12.45 11.49
N LYS A 100 12.95 11.27 11.70
CA LYS A 100 13.62 10.05 12.20
C LYS A 100 12.92 8.79 11.68
N THR A 101 13.59 7.64 11.79
CA THR A 101 13.06 6.33 11.37
C THR A 101 12.39 5.55 12.50
N ASP A 102 12.69 5.86 13.77
CA ASP A 102 12.03 5.27 14.92
C ASP A 102 10.69 5.97 15.21
N VAL A 103 9.68 5.56 14.44
CA VAL A 103 8.34 6.17 14.39
C VAL A 103 7.22 5.14 14.61
N ILE A 104 7.53 3.95 15.10
CA ILE A 104 6.53 2.94 15.43
C ILE A 104 5.56 3.51 16.50
N GLY A 105 4.26 3.27 16.31
CA GLY A 105 3.20 3.80 17.17
C GLY A 105 2.79 5.24 16.88
N GLN A 106 3.51 5.95 16.00
CA GLN A 106 3.09 7.28 15.55
C GLN A 106 1.92 7.17 14.57
N GLN A 107 1.15 8.25 14.43
CA GLN A 107 -0.03 8.26 13.58
C GLN A 107 0.14 9.11 12.32
N LEU A 108 -0.43 8.62 11.22
CA LEU A 108 -0.70 9.38 10.00
C LEU A 108 -2.20 9.43 9.77
N SER A 109 -2.71 10.63 9.51
CA SER A 109 -4.08 10.87 9.06
C SER A 109 -4.09 10.90 7.54
N VAL A 110 -4.92 10.06 6.94
CA VAL A 110 -5.04 9.93 5.48
C VAL A 110 -6.45 10.36 5.09
N ARG A 111 -6.54 11.35 4.20
CA ARG A 111 -7.78 11.76 3.56
C ARG A 111 -7.84 11.18 2.14
N ASN A 112 -8.87 10.39 1.87
CA ASN A 112 -9.12 9.82 0.54
C ASN A 112 -9.77 10.85 -0.40
N PHE A 113 -10.02 10.46 -1.66
CA PHE A 113 -10.69 11.31 -2.64
C PHE A 113 -12.17 11.62 -2.31
N ALA A 114 -12.85 10.75 -1.57
CA ALA A 114 -14.22 10.97 -1.10
C ALA A 114 -14.31 12.02 0.03
N GLY A 115 -13.17 12.36 0.64
CA GLY A 115 -13.08 13.32 1.74
C GLY A 115 -13.05 12.68 3.12
N ASP A 116 -13.16 11.36 3.22
CA ASP A 116 -13.08 10.63 4.48
C ASP A 116 -11.67 10.71 5.05
N ILE A 117 -11.58 10.89 6.35
CA ILE A 117 -10.32 10.95 7.07
C ILE A 117 -10.23 9.74 7.97
N GLN A 118 -9.17 8.96 7.81
CA GLN A 118 -8.86 7.82 8.66
C GLN A 118 -7.45 7.96 9.23
N ASN A 119 -7.30 7.59 10.51
CA ASN A 119 -6.01 7.55 11.17
C ASN A 119 -5.41 6.16 11.10
N PHE A 120 -4.11 6.11 10.84
CA PHE A 120 -3.32 4.90 10.76
C PHE A 120 -2.13 4.97 11.69
N GLU A 121 -1.88 3.89 12.42
CA GLU A 121 -0.71 3.70 13.26
C GLU A 121 0.43 3.09 12.44
N ILE A 122 1.61 3.71 12.51
CA ILE A 122 2.82 3.18 11.88
C ILE A 122 3.27 1.95 12.66
N THR A 123 3.18 0.78 12.03
CA THR A 123 3.56 -0.50 12.65
C THR A 123 4.78 -1.16 12.00
N ALA A 124 5.24 -0.62 10.88
CA ALA A 124 6.56 -0.92 10.35
C ALA A 124 7.17 0.22 9.53
N VAL A 125 8.50 0.21 9.49
CA VAL A 125 9.31 1.05 8.61
C VAL A 125 10.19 0.14 7.76
N VAL A 126 10.12 0.29 6.45
CA VAL A 126 10.93 -0.47 5.49
C VAL A 126 11.98 0.41 4.86
N LYS A 127 13.14 -0.17 4.54
CA LYS A 127 14.20 0.55 3.83
C LYS A 127 13.75 0.94 2.44
N SER A 128 14.11 2.14 1.99
CA SER A 128 13.92 2.52 0.58
C SER A 128 14.70 1.56 -0.33
N VAL A 129 14.05 1.12 -1.40
CA VAL A 129 14.62 0.23 -2.41
C VAL A 129 15.02 1.04 -3.64
N GLY A 130 16.05 0.58 -4.36
CA GLY A 130 16.49 1.24 -5.59
C GLY A 130 15.51 1.06 -6.76
N GLN A 131 15.76 1.77 -7.87
CA GLN A 131 15.05 1.59 -9.14
C GLN A 131 15.14 0.12 -9.62
N ASN A 132 14.08 -0.41 -10.23
CA ASN A 132 13.86 -1.83 -10.60
C ASN A 132 13.41 -2.78 -9.46
N SER A 133 12.85 -2.25 -8.38
CA SER A 133 12.12 -3.07 -7.40
C SER A 133 10.69 -3.36 -7.89
N VAL A 134 10.05 -4.40 -7.32
CA VAL A 134 8.66 -4.76 -7.63
C VAL A 134 7.66 -3.61 -7.37
N MET A 135 8.07 -2.63 -6.54
CA MET A 135 7.30 -1.43 -6.21
C MET A 135 7.65 -0.20 -7.03
N GLU A 136 8.62 -0.33 -7.93
CA GLU A 136 9.17 0.78 -8.72
C GLU A 136 9.05 0.46 -10.23
N LEU A 137 8.03 -0.33 -10.60
CA LEU A 137 7.81 -0.80 -11.98
C LEU A 137 7.33 0.32 -12.91
N MET A 138 6.61 1.31 -12.38
CA MET A 138 6.13 2.48 -13.10
C MET A 138 6.33 3.73 -12.24
N PRO A 139 6.71 4.89 -12.83
CA PRO A 139 6.86 6.13 -12.07
C PRO A 139 5.59 6.55 -11.31
N SER A 140 4.40 6.26 -11.86
CA SER A 140 3.11 6.55 -11.22
C SER A 140 2.76 5.60 -10.06
N MET A 141 3.54 4.53 -9.87
CA MET A 141 3.33 3.53 -8.80
C MET A 141 4.34 3.70 -7.66
N GLN A 142 5.23 4.69 -7.75
CA GLN A 142 6.17 5.01 -6.67
C GLN A 142 5.38 5.49 -5.45
N THR A 143 5.41 4.67 -4.40
CA THR A 143 4.80 4.99 -3.11
C THR A 143 5.78 4.75 -1.99
N GLY A 144 5.69 5.58 -0.96
CA GLY A 144 6.35 5.37 0.33
C GLY A 144 5.40 4.96 1.44
N ILE A 145 4.11 4.79 1.16
CA ILE A 145 3.04 4.55 2.15
C ILE A 145 2.19 3.38 1.69
N PHE A 146 2.17 2.31 2.49
CA PHE A 146 1.37 1.12 2.23
C PHE A 146 0.27 1.00 3.27
N LEU A 147 -0.98 1.03 2.82
CA LEU A 147 -2.16 0.77 3.63
C LEU A 147 -2.70 -0.64 3.32
N PRO A 148 -3.30 -1.32 4.29
CA PRO A 148 -3.91 -2.61 4.08
C PRO A 148 -5.19 -2.45 3.26
N ILE A 149 -5.42 -3.31 2.27
CA ILE A 149 -6.65 -3.26 1.45
C ILE A 149 -7.95 -3.38 2.27
N SER A 150 -7.88 -3.94 3.48
CA SER A 150 -9.01 -3.98 4.42
C SER A 150 -9.41 -2.60 4.97
N SER A 151 -8.62 -1.55 4.77
CA SER A 151 -9.00 -0.18 5.13
C SER A 151 -10.01 0.42 4.15
N GLU A 152 -10.08 -0.09 2.91
CA GLU A 152 -11.01 0.39 1.89
C GLU A 152 -12.48 0.10 2.26
N SER A 153 -12.72 -0.98 3.02
CA SER A 153 -14.08 -1.44 3.36
C SER A 153 -14.81 -0.52 4.36
N ILE A 154 -14.10 0.39 5.02
CA ILE A 154 -14.69 1.30 6.03
C ILE A 154 -15.41 2.48 5.35
N SER A 155 -15.08 2.83 4.10
CA SER A 155 -15.76 3.91 3.36
C SER A 155 -17.06 3.47 2.67
N ASP A 156 -17.34 2.18 2.59
CA ASP A 156 -18.53 1.63 1.89
C ASP A 156 -19.74 1.41 2.82
N GLU A 157 -19.66 1.74 4.11
CA GLU A 157 -20.74 1.56 5.10
C GLU A 157 -21.59 2.83 5.37
N ILE A 158 -21.58 3.83 4.47
CA ILE A 158 -22.45 5.03 4.58
C ILE A 158 -23.28 5.23 3.31
#